data_AF-A0A8F5VQZ7-F1
#
_entry.id   AF-A0A8F5VQZ7-F1
#
_cell.length_a   1.000
_cell.length_b   1.000
_cell.length_c   1.000
_cell.angle_alpha   90.00
_cell.angle_beta   90.00
_cell.angle_gamma   90.00
#
_symmetry.space_group_name_H-M   'P 1'
#
loop_
_entity.id
_entity.type
_entity.pdbx_description
1 polymer ?
#
loop_
_entity_poly.entity_id
_entity_poly.type
_entity_poly.pdbx_seq_one_letter_code
_entity_poly.pdbx_strand_id
1 'polypeptide(L)'
;MIQTIMRYNMLMKQWAIVLLVLVMTTFSGICSAASDPTTMPLVLTTNTSEPFDDDEFMTIVNPVIDGLTDRSLNSSERIDVQSVYYSASAMKVSPEFYPDALNLTKLLFYLVTSSETDEELEKSSGLGTHNNDVRDSLKEQLKADESVAEEAWRGLRHLYPNSTLFR
;
A
#
# COMPACT_ATOMS: atom_id res chain seq x y z
N MET A 1 -12.55 21.82 60.00
CA MET A 1 -11.90 22.39 58.78
C MET A 1 -10.99 21.38 58.07
N ILE A 2 -10.21 20.55 58.78
CA ILE A 2 -9.28 19.56 58.19
C ILE A 2 -10.00 18.38 57.47
N GLN A 3 -11.14 17.90 57.99
CA GLN A 3 -11.89 16.80 57.37
C GLN A 3 -12.49 17.15 56.00
N THR A 4 -12.85 18.41 55.76
CA THR A 4 -13.45 18.86 54.49
C THR A 4 -12.42 18.89 53.35
N ILE A 5 -11.18 19.30 53.65
CA ILE A 5 -10.07 19.33 52.69
C ILE A 5 -9.63 17.91 52.31
N MET A 6 -9.60 16.99 53.28
CA MET A 6 -9.23 15.59 53.04
C MET A 6 -10.23 14.87 52.12
N ARG A 7 -11.53 15.16 52.27
CA ARG A 7 -12.61 14.58 51.45
C ARG A 7 -12.60 15.11 50.01
N TYR A 8 -12.23 16.37 49.81
CA TYR A 8 -12.06 16.97 48.48
C TYR A 8 -10.89 16.36 47.70
N ASN A 9 -9.74 16.14 48.36
CA ASN A 9 -8.57 15.50 47.74
C ASN A 9 -8.84 14.03 47.36
N MET A 10 -9.62 13.30 48.15
CA MET A 10 -10.03 11.92 47.82
C MET A 10 -10.96 11.86 46.60
N LEU A 11 -11.92 12.79 46.51
CA LEU A 11 -12.84 12.90 45.37
C LEU A 11 -12.09 13.26 44.09
N MET A 12 -11.22 14.28 44.13
CA MET A 12 -10.40 14.69 42.97
C MET A 12 -9.51 13.54 42.45
N LYS A 13 -8.96 12.72 43.35
CA LYS A 13 -8.13 11.56 42.99
C LYS A 13 -8.95 10.43 42.36
N GLN A 14 -10.18 10.20 42.83
CA GLN A 14 -11.10 9.23 42.21
C GLN A 14 -11.53 9.67 40.81
N TRP A 15 -11.85 10.96 40.63
CA TRP A 15 -12.19 11.51 39.31
C TRP A 15 -11.02 11.45 38.32
N ALA A 16 -9.79 11.67 38.77
CA ALA A 16 -8.59 11.52 37.94
C ALA A 16 -8.36 10.07 37.48
N ILE A 17 -8.63 9.09 38.35
CA ILE A 17 -8.51 7.66 38.00
C ILE A 17 -9.60 7.25 37.00
N VAL A 18 -10.84 7.73 37.16
CA VAL A 18 -11.93 7.46 36.21
C VAL A 18 -11.64 8.07 34.83
N LEU A 19 -11.12 9.30 34.78
CA LEU A 19 -10.68 9.94 33.54
C LEU A 19 -9.54 9.18 32.85
N LEU A 20 -8.58 8.68 33.62
CA LEU A 20 -7.45 7.92 33.08
C LEU A 20 -7.87 6.55 32.50
N VAL A 21 -8.83 5.88 33.14
CA VAL A 21 -9.41 4.63 32.62
C VAL A 21 -10.23 4.89 31.35
N LEU A 22 -10.98 6.00 31.29
CA LEU A 22 -11.73 6.39 30.09
C LEU A 22 -10.82 6.71 28.90
N VAL A 23 -9.67 7.35 29.13
CA VAL A 23 -8.68 7.61 28.07
C VAL A 23 -8.08 6.29 27.58
N MET A 24 -7.75 5.35 28.47
CA MET A 24 -7.21 4.06 28.08
C MET A 24 -8.18 3.19 27.26
N THR A 25 -9.49 3.23 27.55
CA THR A 25 -10.48 2.45 26.78
C THR A 25 -10.77 3.04 25.40
N THR A 26 -10.47 4.32 25.16
CA THR A 26 -10.59 4.92 23.82
C THR A 26 -9.42 4.58 22.87
N PHE A 27 -8.28 4.09 23.39
CA PHE A 27 -7.11 3.74 22.57
C PHE A 27 -7.14 2.30 22.03
N SER A 28 -7.98 1.42 22.58
CA SER A 28 -8.07 0.01 22.17
C SER A 28 -9.19 -0.29 21.15
N GLY A 29 -9.83 0.75 20.61
CA GLY A 29 -11.06 0.63 19.81
C GLY A 29 -10.93 0.73 18.29
N ILE A 30 -9.72 0.72 17.71
CA ILE A 30 -9.55 0.71 16.25
C ILE A 30 -8.61 -0.43 15.84
N CYS A 31 -8.98 -1.67 16.18
CA CYS A 31 -8.59 -2.79 15.33
C CYS A 31 -9.48 -2.71 14.09
N SER A 32 -9.10 -1.87 13.13
CA SER A 32 -9.60 -2.03 11.76
C SER A 32 -9.10 -3.40 11.32
N ALA A 33 -10.00 -4.32 10.94
CA ALA A 33 -9.58 -5.46 10.14
C ALA A 33 -9.02 -4.84 8.85
N ALA A 34 -7.69 -4.84 8.72
CA ALA A 34 -7.06 -4.43 7.49
C ALA A 34 -7.26 -5.58 6.51
N SER A 35 -7.90 -5.31 5.39
CA SER A 35 -8.00 -6.28 4.31
C SER A 35 -6.62 -6.47 3.71
N ASP A 36 -6.20 -7.72 3.54
CA ASP A 36 -4.89 -8.04 3.01
C ASP A 36 -4.79 -7.54 1.55
N PRO A 37 -3.62 -7.00 1.14
CA PRO A 37 -3.42 -6.57 -0.24
C PRO A 37 -3.44 -7.76 -1.20
N THR A 38 -3.71 -7.48 -2.47
CA THR A 38 -3.73 -8.49 -3.54
C THR A 38 -2.41 -9.25 -3.57
N THR A 39 -2.46 -10.58 -3.59
CA THR A 39 -1.25 -11.41 -3.59
C THR A 39 -0.56 -11.35 -4.95
N MET A 40 0.72 -10.95 -4.95
CA MET A 40 1.57 -11.00 -6.14
C MET A 40 1.79 -12.44 -6.61
N PRO A 41 1.42 -12.79 -7.86
CA PRO A 41 1.57 -14.17 -8.36
C PRO A 41 3.02 -14.53 -8.66
N LEU A 42 3.85 -13.55 -9.01
CA LEU A 42 5.28 -13.72 -9.27
C LEU A 42 6.08 -12.79 -8.36
N VAL A 43 7.10 -13.35 -7.73
CA VAL A 43 8.00 -12.62 -6.83
C VAL A 43 9.42 -12.80 -7.36
N LEU A 44 10.20 -11.73 -7.32
CA LEU A 44 11.60 -11.75 -7.71
C LEU A 44 12.36 -12.86 -7.00
N THR A 45 13.11 -13.62 -7.79
CA THR A 45 14.00 -14.64 -7.25
C THR A 45 15.31 -14.02 -6.80
N THR A 46 15.69 -14.22 -5.55
CA THR A 46 17.04 -13.90 -5.08
C THR A 46 18.00 -14.93 -5.63
N ASN A 47 18.92 -14.50 -6.48
CA ASN A 47 20.02 -15.34 -6.94
C ASN A 47 21.35 -14.71 -6.55
N THR A 48 22.33 -15.54 -6.21
CA THR A 48 23.65 -15.09 -5.77
C THR A 48 24.76 -15.40 -6.77
N SER A 49 24.43 -16.05 -7.88
CA SER A 49 25.38 -16.36 -8.95
C SER A 49 25.25 -15.34 -10.07
N GLU A 50 26.33 -14.99 -10.75
CA GLU A 50 26.31 -14.21 -11.99
C GLU A 50 25.92 -15.07 -13.21
N PRO A 51 25.53 -14.47 -14.36
CA PRO A 51 25.29 -13.04 -14.58
C PRO A 51 23.95 -12.56 -13.99
N PHE A 52 23.84 -11.24 -13.77
CA PHE A 52 22.64 -10.53 -13.34
C PHE A 52 22.09 -9.65 -14.48
N ASP A 53 20.79 -9.40 -14.46
CA ASP A 53 20.03 -8.71 -15.49
C ASP A 53 19.65 -7.28 -15.07
N ASP A 54 20.36 -6.67 -14.12
CA ASP A 54 19.98 -5.37 -13.50
C ASP A 54 19.82 -4.24 -14.54
N ASP A 55 20.74 -4.16 -15.51
CA ASP A 55 20.70 -3.16 -16.58
C ASP A 55 19.49 -3.38 -17.51
N GLU A 56 19.18 -4.64 -17.83
CA GLU A 56 18.03 -5.00 -18.66
C GLU A 56 16.72 -4.72 -17.92
N PHE A 57 16.67 -5.04 -16.62
CA PHE A 57 15.56 -4.73 -15.74
C PHE A 57 15.24 -3.23 -15.78
N MET A 58 16.24 -2.37 -15.57
CA MET A 58 16.02 -0.93 -15.58
C MET A 58 15.66 -0.41 -16.98
N THR A 59 16.18 -1.03 -18.04
CA THR A 59 15.85 -0.69 -19.42
C THR A 59 14.37 -0.92 -19.74
N ILE A 60 13.75 -1.96 -19.17
CA ILE A 60 12.32 -2.22 -19.40
C ILE A 60 11.41 -1.47 -18.42
N VAL A 61 11.86 -1.22 -17.19
CA VAL A 61 11.03 -0.59 -16.15
C VAL A 61 10.98 0.93 -16.26
N ASN A 62 12.12 1.59 -16.50
CA ASN A 62 12.20 3.06 -16.51
C ASN A 62 11.22 3.71 -17.49
N PRO A 63 11.10 3.25 -18.76
CA PRO A 63 10.20 3.89 -19.72
C PRO A 63 8.74 3.88 -19.27
N VAL A 64 8.33 2.82 -18.57
CA VAL A 64 6.98 2.72 -18.03
C VAL A 64 6.81 3.68 -16.86
N ILE A 65 7.70 3.66 -15.87
CA ILE A 65 7.61 4.53 -14.70
C ILE A 65 7.64 6.02 -15.08
N ASP A 66 8.55 6.40 -15.99
CA ASP A 66 8.66 7.78 -16.46
C ASP A 66 7.45 8.21 -17.32
N GLY A 67 6.74 7.26 -17.92
CA GLY A 67 5.52 7.49 -18.67
C GLY A 67 4.27 7.67 -17.80
N LEU A 68 4.30 7.27 -16.52
CA LEU A 68 3.16 7.37 -15.63
C LEU A 68 2.89 8.82 -15.22
N THR A 69 1.68 9.30 -15.53
CA THR A 69 1.24 10.65 -15.13
C THR A 69 0.36 10.66 -13.88
N ASP A 70 -0.28 9.54 -13.57
CA ASP A 70 -1.18 9.34 -12.43
C ASP A 70 -1.03 7.92 -11.87
N ARG A 71 -1.51 7.70 -10.65
CA ARG A 71 -1.57 6.39 -10.00
C ARG A 71 -2.74 5.53 -10.50
N SER A 72 -3.80 6.15 -11.01
CA SER A 72 -4.91 5.43 -11.66
C SER A 72 -4.60 5.22 -13.14
N LEU A 73 -4.47 3.95 -13.52
CA LEU A 73 -4.05 3.54 -14.84
C LEU A 73 -5.26 3.26 -15.74
N ASN A 74 -5.26 3.85 -16.93
CA ASN A 74 -6.21 3.47 -17.97
C ASN A 74 -5.91 2.07 -18.52
N SER A 75 -6.83 1.51 -19.31
CA SER A 75 -6.71 0.12 -19.80
C SER A 75 -5.43 -0.15 -20.62
N SER A 76 -4.92 0.83 -21.37
CA SER A 76 -3.68 0.67 -22.15
C SER A 76 -2.47 0.67 -21.22
N GLU A 77 -2.40 1.64 -20.31
CA GLU A 77 -1.31 1.74 -19.34
C GLU A 77 -1.23 0.50 -18.46
N ARG A 78 -2.38 -0.06 -18.05
CA ARG A 78 -2.41 -1.32 -17.27
C ARG A 78 -1.78 -2.47 -18.02
N ILE A 79 -2.06 -2.62 -19.32
CA ILE A 79 -1.46 -3.70 -20.12
C ILE A 79 0.07 -3.55 -20.18
N ASP A 80 0.55 -2.32 -20.41
CA ASP A 80 1.99 -2.05 -20.48
C ASP A 80 2.69 -2.29 -19.14
N VAL A 81 2.14 -1.74 -18.06
CA VAL A 81 2.64 -1.90 -16.68
C VAL A 81 2.61 -3.36 -16.25
N GLN A 82 1.52 -4.10 -16.54
CA GLN A 82 1.39 -5.51 -16.20
C GLN A 82 2.38 -6.37 -16.99
N SER A 83 2.58 -6.10 -18.28
CA SER A 83 3.55 -6.80 -19.10
C SER A 83 4.98 -6.61 -18.56
N VAL A 84 5.33 -5.39 -18.16
CA VAL A 84 6.63 -5.11 -17.55
C VAL A 84 6.76 -5.75 -16.18
N TYR A 85 5.71 -5.75 -15.34
CA TYR A 85 5.71 -6.48 -14.07
C TYR A 85 6.09 -7.96 -14.25
N TYR A 86 5.43 -8.66 -15.19
CA TYR A 86 5.71 -10.08 -15.41
C TYR A 86 7.11 -10.31 -15.97
N SER A 87 7.57 -9.45 -16.87
CA SER A 87 8.92 -9.55 -17.46
C SER A 87 10.00 -9.29 -16.41
N ALA A 88 9.88 -8.19 -15.67
CA ALA A 88 10.83 -7.77 -14.65
C ALA A 88 10.88 -8.76 -13.47
N SER A 89 9.75 -9.30 -13.04
CA SER A 89 9.70 -10.25 -11.92
C SER A 89 10.31 -11.61 -12.24
N ALA A 90 10.49 -11.94 -13.52
CA ALA A 90 11.16 -13.16 -13.97
C ALA A 90 12.68 -13.00 -14.12
N MET A 91 13.20 -11.78 -14.04
CA MET A 91 14.62 -11.48 -14.23
C MET A 91 15.45 -11.83 -12.99
N LYS A 92 16.74 -12.04 -13.22
CA LYS A 92 17.71 -12.37 -12.19
C LYS A 92 18.45 -11.11 -11.76
N VAL A 93 18.05 -10.52 -10.64
CA VAL A 93 18.66 -9.30 -10.11
C VAL A 93 19.78 -9.58 -9.10
N SER A 94 20.73 -8.67 -9.00
CA SER A 94 21.81 -8.73 -8.01
C SER A 94 21.29 -8.50 -6.58
N PRO A 95 21.99 -9.02 -5.55
CA PRO A 95 21.59 -8.81 -4.15
C PRO A 95 21.56 -7.34 -3.72
N GLU A 96 22.43 -6.51 -4.29
CA GLU A 96 22.52 -5.07 -4.02
C GLU A 96 21.36 -4.28 -4.67
N PHE A 97 20.93 -4.67 -5.87
CA PHE A 97 19.80 -4.06 -6.55
C PHE A 97 18.43 -4.62 -6.10
N TYR A 98 18.41 -5.80 -5.49
CA TYR A 98 17.17 -6.49 -5.08
C TYR A 98 16.15 -5.62 -4.32
N PRO A 99 16.53 -4.76 -3.33
CA PRO A 99 15.56 -3.93 -2.63
C PRO A 99 14.80 -2.97 -3.57
N ASP A 100 15.52 -2.37 -4.53
CA ASP A 100 14.94 -1.45 -5.51
C ASP A 100 14.10 -2.21 -6.54
N ALA A 101 14.60 -3.34 -7.04
CA ALA A 101 13.85 -4.22 -7.94
C ALA A 101 12.54 -4.71 -7.31
N LEU A 102 12.57 -5.08 -6.02
CA LEU A 102 11.39 -5.51 -5.28
C LEU A 102 10.37 -4.39 -5.13
N ASN A 103 10.81 -3.17 -4.83
CA ASN A 103 9.90 -2.03 -4.77
C ASN A 103 9.33 -1.69 -6.15
N LEU A 104 10.12 -1.80 -7.23
CA LEU A 104 9.64 -1.56 -8.59
C LEU A 104 8.57 -2.57 -8.99
N THR A 105 8.83 -3.87 -8.80
CA THR A 105 7.85 -4.91 -9.13
C THR A 105 6.58 -4.82 -8.29
N LYS A 106 6.69 -4.50 -6.99
CA LYS A 106 5.52 -4.20 -6.14
C LYS A 106 4.72 -3.02 -6.67
N LEU A 107 5.38 -1.90 -6.96
CA LEU A 107 4.73 -0.70 -7.47
C LEU A 107 3.95 -1.00 -8.75
N LEU A 108 4.58 -1.63 -9.75
CA LEU A 108 3.94 -1.98 -11.01
C LEU A 108 2.71 -2.87 -10.78
N PHE A 109 2.85 -3.92 -9.96
CA PHE A 109 1.75 -4.83 -9.66
C PHE A 109 0.57 -4.11 -8.99
N TYR A 110 0.83 -3.36 -7.92
CA TYR A 110 -0.25 -2.75 -7.13
C TYR A 110 -0.89 -1.55 -7.81
N LEU A 111 -0.19 -0.84 -8.71
CA LEU A 111 -0.83 0.14 -9.60
C LEU A 111 -1.84 -0.53 -10.55
N VAL A 112 -1.53 -1.72 -11.08
CA VAL A 112 -2.46 -2.46 -11.93
C VAL A 112 -3.67 -2.92 -11.13
N THR A 113 -3.48 -3.61 -9.99
CA THR A 113 -4.59 -4.20 -9.24
C THR A 113 -5.49 -3.15 -8.60
N SER A 114 -4.93 -2.05 -8.09
CA SER A 114 -5.71 -0.91 -7.61
C SER A 114 -6.54 -0.30 -8.72
N SER A 115 -5.96 -0.07 -9.90
CA SER A 115 -6.69 0.50 -11.06
C SER A 115 -7.79 -0.42 -11.59
N GLU A 116 -7.58 -1.74 -11.59
CA GLU A 116 -8.64 -2.72 -11.93
C GLU A 116 -9.79 -2.70 -10.93
N THR A 117 -9.46 -2.58 -9.64
CA THR A 117 -10.44 -2.52 -8.55
C THR A 117 -11.24 -1.22 -8.60
N ASP A 118 -10.58 -0.09 -8.85
CA ASP A 118 -11.19 1.22 -9.03
C ASP A 118 -12.16 1.21 -10.22
N GLU A 119 -11.73 0.68 -11.37
CA GLU A 119 -12.60 0.53 -12.54
C GLU A 119 -13.83 -0.34 -12.22
N GLU A 120 -13.68 -1.45 -11.48
CA GLU A 120 -14.81 -2.29 -11.09
C GLU A 120 -15.80 -1.56 -10.16
N LEU A 121 -15.32 -0.67 -9.29
CA LEU A 121 -16.14 0.16 -8.40
C LEU A 121 -16.92 1.25 -9.15
N GLU A 122 -16.37 1.75 -10.25
CA GLU A 122 -16.99 2.77 -11.10
C GLU A 122 -18.01 2.21 -12.11
N LYS A 123 -17.98 0.91 -12.41
CA LYS A 123 -18.92 0.29 -13.35
C LYS A 123 -20.37 0.47 -12.91
N SER A 124 -21.21 0.80 -13.89
CA SER A 124 -22.66 0.90 -13.73
C SER A 124 -23.37 -0.45 -13.64
N SER A 125 -22.66 -1.56 -13.87
CA SER A 125 -23.22 -2.92 -13.88
C SER A 125 -22.21 -3.99 -13.46
N GLY A 126 -21.37 -3.70 -12.47
CA GLY A 126 -20.37 -4.62 -11.91
C GLY A 126 -20.86 -5.39 -10.69
N LEU A 127 -19.97 -6.22 -10.13
CA LEU A 127 -20.24 -6.99 -8.91
C LEU A 127 -20.49 -6.07 -7.71
N GLY A 128 -19.72 -4.98 -7.62
CA GLY A 128 -19.87 -3.94 -6.59
C GLY A 128 -21.08 -3.01 -6.79
N THR A 129 -21.79 -3.10 -7.92
CA THR A 129 -23.01 -2.29 -8.15
C THR A 129 -24.23 -2.92 -7.47
N HIS A 130 -24.30 -4.24 -7.43
CA HIS A 130 -25.49 -4.98 -7.02
C HIS A 130 -25.37 -5.60 -5.62
N ASN A 131 -24.18 -5.57 -5.02
CA ASN A 131 -23.91 -6.12 -3.70
C ASN A 131 -23.02 -5.16 -2.89
N ASN A 132 -23.58 -4.64 -1.79
CA ASN A 132 -22.87 -3.70 -0.91
C ASN A 132 -21.68 -4.35 -0.20
N ASP A 133 -21.79 -5.61 0.21
CA ASP A 133 -20.70 -6.32 0.89
C ASP A 133 -19.50 -6.49 -0.07
N VAL A 134 -19.78 -6.80 -1.34
CA VAL A 134 -18.74 -6.87 -2.39
C VAL A 134 -18.17 -5.49 -2.66
N ARG A 135 -19.00 -4.45 -2.75
CA ARG A 135 -18.55 -3.07 -2.94
C ARG A 135 -17.60 -2.62 -1.82
N ASP A 136 -17.94 -2.94 -0.58
CA ASP A 136 -17.13 -2.55 0.58
C ASP A 136 -15.82 -3.35 0.63
N SER A 137 -15.86 -4.65 0.32
CA SER A 137 -14.65 -5.46 0.15
C SER A 137 -13.73 -4.92 -0.95
N LEU A 138 -14.27 -4.50 -2.10
CA LEU A 138 -13.48 -3.89 -3.19
C LEU A 138 -12.84 -2.57 -2.76
N LYS A 139 -13.55 -1.71 -2.00
CA LYS A 139 -12.95 -0.46 -1.47
C LYS A 139 -11.82 -0.74 -0.49
N GLU A 140 -11.98 -1.75 0.36
CA GLU A 140 -10.94 -2.15 1.30
C GLU A 140 -9.71 -2.70 0.57
N GLN A 141 -9.92 -3.52 -0.45
CA GLN A 141 -8.84 -4.04 -1.31
C GLN A 141 -8.13 -2.90 -2.07
N LEU A 142 -8.89 -1.97 -2.66
CA LEU A 142 -8.34 -0.78 -3.32
C LEU A 142 -7.43 0.00 -2.36
N LYS A 143 -7.90 0.24 -1.13
CA LYS A 143 -7.12 0.95 -0.12
C LYS A 143 -5.86 0.18 0.29
N ALA A 144 -5.94 -1.14 0.43
CA ALA A 144 -4.80 -1.97 0.77
C ALA A 144 -3.74 -1.94 -0.33
N ASP A 145 -4.16 -2.10 -1.59
CA ASP A 145 -3.27 -2.10 -2.74
C ASP A 145 -2.63 -0.73 -2.97
N GLU A 146 -3.40 0.36 -2.89
CA GLU A 146 -2.86 1.73 -2.98
C GLU A 146 -1.82 1.99 -1.87
N SER A 147 -2.06 1.48 -0.66
CA SER A 147 -1.11 1.64 0.45
C SER A 147 0.22 0.95 0.18
N VAL A 148 0.21 -0.26 -0.40
CA VAL A 148 1.45 -0.98 -0.72
C VAL A 148 2.16 -0.33 -1.91
N ALA A 149 1.42 0.14 -2.92
CA ALA A 149 1.98 0.90 -4.02
C ALA A 149 2.70 2.18 -3.53
N GLU A 150 2.08 2.92 -2.61
CA GLU A 150 2.68 4.12 -2.04
C GLU A 150 3.93 3.81 -1.20
N GLU A 151 3.91 2.74 -0.40
CA GLU A 151 5.07 2.31 0.38
C GLU A 151 6.24 1.92 -0.54
N ALA A 152 5.95 1.14 -1.59
CA ALA A 152 6.94 0.79 -2.60
C ALA A 152 7.52 2.04 -3.29
N TRP A 153 6.66 3.00 -3.66
CA TRP A 153 7.09 4.27 -4.24
C TRP A 153 8.01 5.08 -3.32
N ARG A 154 7.70 5.15 -2.01
CA ARG A 154 8.54 5.83 -1.02
C ARG A 154 9.95 5.22 -0.97
N GLY A 155 10.05 3.91 -1.12
CA GLY A 155 11.32 3.18 -1.22
C GLY A 155 12.12 3.46 -2.49
N LEU A 156 11.53 4.11 -3.51
CA LEU A 156 12.15 4.38 -4.81
C LEU A 156 12.44 5.87 -5.05
N ARG A 157 12.13 6.75 -4.10
CA ARG A 157 12.30 8.21 -4.27
C ARG A 157 13.74 8.63 -4.58
N HIS A 158 14.74 7.83 -4.19
CA HIS A 158 16.14 8.09 -4.55
C HIS A 158 16.43 7.85 -6.04
N LEU A 159 15.71 6.93 -6.68
CA LEU A 159 15.83 6.64 -8.12
C LEU A 159 15.02 7.63 -8.97
N TYR A 160 13.87 8.09 -8.48
CA TYR A 160 12.96 8.98 -9.22
C TYR A 160 12.68 10.29 -8.47
N PRO A 161 13.68 11.13 -8.20
CA PRO A 161 13.56 12.30 -7.32
C PRO A 161 12.61 13.39 -7.84
N ASN A 162 12.34 13.42 -9.15
CA ASN A 162 11.48 14.43 -9.79
C ASN A 162 10.05 13.94 -10.09
N SER A 163 9.75 12.66 -9.84
CA SER A 163 8.42 12.12 -10.14
C SER A 163 7.42 12.50 -9.05
N THR A 164 6.19 12.76 -9.46
CA THR A 164 5.09 13.14 -8.55
C THR A 164 3.98 12.10 -8.48
N LEU A 165 4.29 10.84 -8.80
CA LEU A 165 3.32 9.73 -8.88
C LEU A 165 2.48 9.57 -7.60
N PHE A 166 3.14 9.65 -6.43
CA PHE A 166 2.47 9.80 -5.13
C PHE A 166 2.99 11.08 -4.46
N ARG A 167 2.10 12.04 -4.22
CA ARG A 167 2.40 13.32 -3.54
C ARG A 167 2.09 13.26 -2.06
#